data_AF-A0A940Z441-F1
#
_entry.id   AF-A0A940Z441-F1
#
_cell.length_a   1.000
_cell.length_b   1.000
_cell.length_c   1.000
_cell.angle_alpha   90.00
_cell.angle_beta   90.00
_cell.angle_gamma   90.00
#
_symmetry.space_group_name_H-M   'P 1'
#
loop_
_entity.id
_entity.type
_entity.pdbx_description
1 polymer ?
#
loop_
_entity_poly.entity_id
_entity_poly.type
_entity_poly.pdbx_seq_one_letter_code
_entity_poly.pdbx_strand_id
1 'polypeptide(L)'
;MKIIKSIGEEISVRNYKKRVVITGVGPVTPVGIGKEAYWESLTQGKSSFRRISFPERDMSPYRCQIGSPIEGFDLSKYINPTKHSKRLGRTSQFAITAAR
;
A
#
# COMPACT_ATOMS: atom_id res chain seq x y z
N MET A 1 -35.37 28.21 45.72
CA MET A 1 -35.61 26.75 45.77
C MET A 1 -36.95 26.44 45.10
N LYS A 2 -36.93 26.07 43.82
CA LYS A 2 -38.06 25.47 43.10
C LYS A 2 -37.46 24.38 42.21
N ILE A 3 -37.85 23.14 42.48
CA ILE A 3 -37.49 21.96 41.70
C ILE A 3 -38.66 21.69 40.73
N ILE A 4 -38.32 20.99 39.65
CA ILE A 4 -39.16 20.22 38.71
C ILE A 4 -39.76 20.99 37.52
N LYS A 5 -39.19 20.78 36.31
CA LYS A 5 -39.81 19.97 35.23
C LYS A 5 -38.93 19.91 33.96
N SER A 6 -38.44 18.70 33.69
CA SER A 6 -38.46 17.99 32.39
C SER A 6 -38.68 18.82 31.13
N ILE A 7 -37.64 18.92 30.29
CA ILE A 7 -37.77 18.92 28.83
C ILE A 7 -36.48 18.34 28.26
N GLY A 8 -36.63 17.37 27.37
CA GLY A 8 -35.53 16.58 26.83
C GLY A 8 -34.56 17.41 26.00
N GLU A 9 -33.36 17.60 26.55
CA GLU A 9 -32.19 17.75 25.69
C GLU A 9 -31.86 16.35 25.18
N GLU A 10 -32.28 16.11 23.94
CA GLU A 10 -31.67 15.12 23.06
C GLU A 10 -30.16 15.12 23.30
N ILE A 11 -29.64 14.02 23.86
CA ILE A 11 -28.21 13.77 23.82
C ILE A 11 -27.88 13.55 22.34
N SER A 12 -27.57 14.63 21.64
CA SER A 12 -27.03 14.59 20.29
C SER A 12 -25.62 14.02 20.37
N VAL A 13 -25.52 12.69 20.53
CA VAL A 13 -24.29 11.94 20.30
C VAL A 13 -24.10 11.80 18.80
N ARG A 14 -23.96 12.92 18.10
CA ARG A 14 -23.42 12.94 16.75
C ARG A 14 -22.17 13.80 16.78
N ASN A 15 -21.06 13.14 17.11
CA ASN A 15 -19.76 13.64 16.72
C ASN A 15 -19.73 13.66 15.17
N TYR A 16 -20.15 14.77 14.56
CA TYR A 16 -20.11 15.02 13.12
C TYR A 16 -18.66 15.22 12.62
N LYS A 17 -17.70 14.44 13.11
CA LYS A 17 -16.47 14.24 12.37
C LYS A 17 -16.86 13.54 11.07
N LYS A 18 -16.62 14.18 9.93
CA LYS A 18 -16.90 13.65 8.59
C LYS A 18 -16.47 12.19 8.53
N ARG A 19 -17.41 11.28 8.21
CA ARG A 19 -17.10 9.86 8.05
C ARG A 19 -16.28 9.68 6.79
N VAL A 20 -15.04 9.25 6.95
CA VAL A 20 -14.13 8.89 5.85
C VAL A 20 -14.08 7.37 5.78
N VAL A 21 -14.23 6.83 4.57
CA VAL A 21 -14.16 5.39 4.30
C VAL A 21 -13.08 5.11 3.25
N ILE A 22 -12.54 3.90 3.26
CA ILE A 22 -11.60 3.43 2.24
C ILE A 22 -12.42 2.87 1.08
N THR A 23 -12.32 3.49 -0.10
CA THR A 23 -13.04 3.07 -1.31
C THR A 23 -12.16 2.33 -2.31
N GLY A 24 -10.84 2.33 -2.12
CA GLY A 24 -9.90 1.67 -3.03
C GLY A 24 -8.54 1.43 -2.37
N VAL A 25 -7.86 0.41 -2.87
CA VAL A 25 -6.49 0.03 -2.47
C VAL A 25 -5.71 -0.40 -3.71
N GLY A 26 -4.46 0.06 -3.82
CA GLY A 26 -3.54 -0.29 -4.90
C GLY A 26 -2.21 -0.80 -4.34
N PRO A 27 -2.16 -2.04 -3.81
CA PRO A 27 -0.93 -2.58 -3.24
C PRO A 27 0.10 -2.87 -4.33
N VAL A 28 1.34 -2.41 -4.11
CA VAL A 28 2.51 -2.75 -4.93
C VAL A 28 3.50 -3.43 -4.00
N THR A 29 3.44 -4.77 -3.95
CA THR A 29 4.17 -5.56 -2.96
C THR A 29 4.89 -6.76 -3.60
N PRO A 30 5.90 -7.34 -2.93
CA PRO A 30 6.58 -8.52 -3.45
C PRO A 30 5.73 -9.80 -3.51
N VAL A 31 4.63 -9.85 -2.75
CA VAL A 31 3.69 -10.99 -2.79
C VAL A 31 2.58 -10.78 -3.83
N GLY A 32 2.52 -9.62 -4.48
CA GLY A 32 1.49 -9.31 -5.47
C GLY A 32 1.38 -7.81 -5.73
N ILE A 33 1.17 -7.47 -7.01
CA ILE A 33 0.82 -6.12 -7.43
C ILE A 33 -0.65 -6.12 -7.83
N GLY A 34 -1.42 -5.18 -7.28
CA GLY A 34 -2.88 -5.13 -7.43
C GLY A 34 -3.62 -5.87 -6.32
N LYS A 35 -4.88 -5.48 -6.10
CA LYS A 35 -5.67 -5.93 -4.93
C LYS A 35 -5.90 -7.45 -4.92
N GLU A 36 -6.14 -8.06 -6.08
CA GLU A 36 -6.47 -9.47 -6.22
C GLU A 36 -5.26 -10.35 -5.87
N ALA A 37 -4.13 -10.12 -6.54
CA ALA A 37 -2.90 -10.89 -6.33
C ALA A 37 -2.39 -10.73 -4.90
N TYR A 38 -2.48 -9.52 -4.33
CA TYR A 38 -2.12 -9.28 -2.94
C TYR A 38 -3.02 -10.06 -1.97
N TRP A 39 -4.34 -9.99 -2.15
CA TRP A 39 -5.31 -10.67 -1.28
C TRP A 39 -5.17 -12.20 -1.33
N GLU A 40 -5.04 -12.75 -2.53
CA GLU A 40 -4.82 -14.17 -2.73
C GLU A 40 -3.55 -14.64 -2.00
N SER A 41 -2.45 -13.90 -2.13
CA SER A 41 -1.20 -14.26 -1.46
C SER A 41 -1.30 -14.19 0.06
N LEU A 42 -2.01 -13.21 0.62
CA LEU A 42 -2.24 -13.12 2.06
C LEU A 42 -3.07 -14.30 2.57
N THR A 43 -4.18 -14.62 1.89
CA THR A 43 -5.07 -15.73 2.29
C THR A 43 -4.41 -17.09 2.18
N GLN A 44 -3.45 -17.25 1.27
CA GLN A 44 -2.64 -18.47 1.13
C GLN A 44 -1.40 -18.49 2.04
N GLY A 45 -1.11 -17.42 2.79
CA GLY A 45 0.07 -17.34 3.65
C GLY A 45 1.40 -17.34 2.88
N LYS A 46 1.42 -16.82 1.65
CA LYS A 46 2.64 -16.78 0.82
C LYS A 46 3.69 -15.86 1.44
N SER A 47 4.91 -16.37 1.62
CA SER A 47 6.09 -15.58 1.99
C SER A 47 6.91 -15.23 0.75
N SER A 48 7.38 -13.98 0.68
CA SER A 48 8.22 -13.47 -0.41
C SER A 48 9.69 -13.25 0.00
N PHE A 49 10.01 -13.46 1.29
CA PHE A 49 11.37 -13.31 1.77
C PHE A 49 12.25 -14.44 1.26
N ARG A 50 13.39 -14.06 0.72
CA ARG A 50 14.40 -14.99 0.21
C ARG A 50 15.77 -14.37 0.32
N ARG A 51 16.79 -15.20 0.10
CA ARG A 51 18.14 -14.70 -0.08
C ARG A 51 18.18 -13.87 -1.35
N ILE A 52 18.62 -12.62 -1.24
CA ILE A 52 18.67 -11.69 -2.37
C ILE A 52 19.99 -11.81 -3.12
N SER A 53 19.89 -11.77 -4.44
CA SER A 53 21.01 -11.63 -5.36
C SER A 53 20.60 -10.61 -6.41
N PHE A 54 21.41 -9.57 -6.64
CA PHE A 54 21.19 -8.65 -7.75
C PHE A 54 22.27 -8.88 -8.81
N PRO A 55 21.94 -8.89 -10.11
CA PRO A 55 22.92 -9.15 -11.17
C PRO A 55 24.15 -8.24 -11.12
N GLU A 56 23.98 -7.00 -10.65
CA GLU A 56 25.03 -5.97 -10.63
C GLU A 56 25.58 -5.66 -9.23
N ARG A 57 25.19 -6.43 -8.21
CA ARG A 57 25.64 -6.19 -6.83
C ARG A 57 26.08 -7.48 -6.16
N ASP A 58 27.35 -7.50 -5.75
CA ASP A 58 27.82 -8.50 -4.82
C ASP A 58 27.21 -8.25 -3.44
N MET A 59 26.41 -9.20 -2.98
CA MET A 59 25.77 -9.15 -1.68
C MET A 59 26.64 -9.74 -0.56
N SER A 60 27.78 -10.39 -0.88
CA SER A 60 28.69 -11.03 0.08
C SER A 60 29.16 -10.14 1.24
N PRO A 61 29.41 -8.83 1.05
CA PRO A 61 29.90 -7.97 2.14
C PRO A 61 28.83 -7.57 3.16
N TYR A 62 27.55 -7.80 2.85
CA TYR A 62 26.45 -7.35 3.69
C TYR A 62 26.07 -8.41 4.72
N ARG A 63 25.98 -8.00 6.00
CA ARG A 63 25.57 -8.88 7.11
C ARG A 63 24.20 -9.52 6.90
N CYS A 64 23.26 -8.78 6.31
CA CYS A 64 21.93 -9.28 5.98
C CYS A 64 21.78 -9.41 4.47
N GLN A 65 21.43 -10.61 4.02
CA GLN A 65 21.22 -10.95 2.60
C GLN A 65 19.83 -11.52 2.38
N ILE A 66 18.91 -11.30 3.33
CA ILE A 66 17.51 -11.71 3.22
C ILE A 66 16.69 -10.46 2.91
N GLY A 67 15.82 -10.56 1.91
CA GLY A 67 14.95 -9.48 1.50
C GLY A 67 13.82 -9.98 0.62
N SER A 68 12.98 -9.04 0.22
CA SER A 68 11.83 -9.33 -0.64
C SER A 68 11.70 -8.26 -1.72
N PRO A 69 12.49 -8.36 -2.80
CA PRO A 69 12.44 -7.40 -3.89
C PRO A 69 11.21 -7.65 -4.77
N ILE A 70 10.63 -6.57 -5.30
CA ILE A 70 9.58 -6.66 -6.31
C ILE A 70 10.24 -6.97 -7.67
N GLU A 71 10.20 -8.24 -8.05
CA GLU A 71 10.76 -8.73 -9.31
C GLU A 71 9.84 -8.44 -10.50
N GLY A 72 10.45 -8.28 -11.69
CA GLY A 72 9.69 -8.17 -12.95
C GLY A 72 8.78 -6.94 -13.08
N PHE A 73 8.84 -5.99 -12.14
CA PHE A 73 8.05 -4.76 -12.26
C PHE A 73 8.55 -3.91 -13.43
N ASP A 74 7.58 -3.54 -14.26
CA ASP A 74 7.74 -2.66 -15.41
C ASP A 74 6.61 -1.62 -15.37
N LEU A 75 7.01 -0.35 -15.25
CA LEU A 75 6.09 0.78 -15.20
C LEU A 75 5.22 0.89 -16.47
N SER A 76 5.74 0.46 -17.62
CA SER A 76 5.04 0.56 -18.91
C SER A 76 3.75 -0.27 -18.96
N LYS A 77 3.65 -1.31 -18.13
CA LYS A 77 2.44 -2.14 -18.00
C LYS A 77 1.29 -1.42 -17.30
N TYR A 78 1.58 -0.34 -16.57
CA TYR A 78 0.62 0.37 -15.74
C TYR A 78 0.30 1.76 -16.26
N ILE A 79 1.24 2.42 -16.94
CA ILE A 79 1.06 3.76 -17.51
C ILE A 79 1.64 3.84 -18.92
N ASN A 80 1.09 4.74 -19.74
CA ASN A 80 1.69 5.07 -21.03
C ASN A 80 3.08 5.69 -20.80
N PRO A 81 4.15 5.17 -21.44
CA PRO A 81 5.49 5.70 -21.26
C PRO A 81 5.57 7.16 -21.71
N THR A 82 6.05 8.03 -20.82
CA THR A 82 6.35 9.44 -21.13
C THR A 82 7.85 9.70 -21.02
N LYS A 83 8.33 10.81 -21.60
CA LYS A 83 9.73 11.24 -21.43
C LYS A 83 10.13 11.38 -19.96
N HIS A 84 9.19 11.73 -19.08
CA HIS A 84 9.39 11.86 -17.64
C HIS A 84 9.40 10.52 -16.90
N SER A 85 8.64 9.53 -17.36
CA SER A 85 8.56 8.20 -16.70
C SER A 85 9.93 7.51 -16.57
N LYS A 86 10.83 7.72 -17.54
CA LYS A 86 12.20 7.19 -17.54
C LYS A 86 13.11 7.81 -16.48
N ARG A 87 12.76 8.99 -15.95
CA ARG A 87 13.57 9.72 -14.96
C ARG A 87 13.10 9.47 -13.53
N LEU A 88 12.01 8.72 -13.35
CA LEU A 88 11.46 8.44 -12.03
C LEU A 88 12.29 7.38 -11.31
N GLY A 89 12.64 7.66 -10.05
CA GLY A 89 13.18 6.65 -9.15
C GLY A 89 12.15 5.55 -8.88
N ARG A 90 12.63 4.34 -8.56
CA ARG A 90 11.80 3.13 -8.41
C ARG A 90 10.62 3.31 -7.45
N THR A 91 10.83 3.99 -6.32
CA THR A 91 9.77 4.28 -5.34
C THR A 91 8.64 5.13 -5.94
N SER A 92 8.98 6.14 -6.73
CA SER A 92 7.98 6.97 -7.43
C SER A 92 7.21 6.16 -8.47
N GLN A 93 7.88 5.25 -9.17
CA GLN A 93 7.20 4.35 -10.12
C GLN A 93 6.18 3.47 -9.39
N PHE A 94 6.56 2.88 -8.25
CA PHE A 94 5.64 2.10 -7.42
C PHE A 94 4.46 2.92 -6.93
N ALA A 95 4.70 4.15 -6.44
CA ALA A 95 3.63 5.03 -5.97
C ALA A 95 2.63 5.38 -7.08
N ILE A 96 3.11 5.65 -8.30
CA ILE A 96 2.23 5.92 -9.45
C ILE A 96 1.42 4.68 -9.82
N THR A 97 2.05 3.50 -9.84
CA THR A 97 1.33 2.24 -10.07
C THR A 97 0.28 1.97 -8.99
N ALA A 98 0.58 2.26 -7.73
CA ALA A 98 -0.33 2.09 -6.59
C ALA A 98 -1.54 3.05 -6.62
N ALA A 99 -1.39 4.21 -7.25
CA ALA A 99 -2.43 5.23 -7.33
C ALA A 99 -3.41 5.02 -8.50
N ARG A 100 -3.19 4.01 -9.35
CA ARG A 100 -4.08 3.63 -10.44
C ARG A 100 -5.11 2.60 -9.98
#